data_AF-A0AAE0ZMB3-F1
#
_entry.id   AF-A0AAE0ZMB3-F1
#
_cell.length_a   1.000
_cell.length_b   1.000
_cell.length_c   1.000
_cell.angle_alpha   90.00
_cell.angle_beta   90.00
_cell.angle_gamma   90.00
#
_symmetry.space_group_name_H-M   'P 1'
#
loop_
_entity.id
_entity.type
_entity.pdbx_description
1 polymer ?
#
loop_
_entity_poly.entity_id
_entity_poly.type
_entity_poly.pdbx_seq_one_letter_code
_entity_poly.pdbx_strand_id
1 'polypeptide(L)'
;MVHKAMMQQCFCDLGKLVDQVNIKDKPQKIWNSNETGLQFYHNPSRVVAKKRTRNLHARTANTKENVTVMASIKSAGEATPPMY
;
A
#
# COMPACT_ATOMS: atom_id res chain seq x y z
N MET A 1 -17.24 9.91 -3.44
CA MET A 1 -17.83 9.87 -2.08
C MET A 1 -18.35 8.45 -1.89
N VAL A 2 -17.69 7.62 -1.07
CA VAL A 2 -18.12 6.23 -0.86
C VAL A 2 -19.43 6.24 -0.08
N HIS A 3 -20.44 5.52 -0.57
CA HIS A 3 -21.78 5.52 0.01
C HIS A 3 -21.75 4.84 1.39
N LYS A 4 -22.15 5.54 2.46
CA LYS A 4 -22.05 5.08 3.86
C LYS A 4 -22.66 3.69 4.08
N ALA A 5 -23.78 3.40 3.41
CA ALA A 5 -24.44 2.09 3.48
C ALA A 5 -23.57 0.95 2.91
N MET A 6 -22.78 1.21 1.87
CA MET A 6 -21.91 0.21 1.26
C MET A 6 -20.75 -0.17 2.19
N MET A 7 -20.17 0.81 2.90
CA MET A 7 -19.15 0.55 3.92
C MET A 7 -19.72 -0.27 5.08
N GLN A 8 -20.91 0.09 5.55
CA GLN A 8 -21.57 -0.65 6.63
C GLN A 8 -21.83 -2.11 6.23
N GLN A 9 -22.34 -2.34 5.01
CA GLN A 9 -22.57 -3.69 4.49
C GLN A 9 -21.27 -4.49 4.40
N CYS A 10 -20.20 -3.87 3.88
CA CYS A 10 -18.88 -4.49 3.79
C CYS A 10 -18.36 -4.97 5.15
N PHE A 11 -18.45 -4.15 6.19
CA PHE A 11 -18.04 -4.55 7.54
C PHE A 11 -18.93 -5.64 8.14
N CYS A 12 -20.25 -5.58 7.90
CA CYS A 12 -21.16 -6.63 8.35
C CYS A 12 -20.84 -7.99 7.70
N ASP A 13 -20.61 -8.00 6.40
CA ASP A 13 -20.35 -9.25 5.67
C ASP A 13 -18.95 -9.81 5.97
N LEU A 14 -17.95 -8.93 6.13
CA LEU A 14 -16.63 -9.33 6.60
C LEU A 14 -16.70 -9.95 8.01
N GLY A 15 -17.47 -9.34 8.93
CA GLY A 15 -17.67 -9.86 10.28
C GLY A 15 -18.27 -11.27 10.26
N LYS A 16 -19.34 -11.48 9.48
CA LYS A 16 -19.96 -12.80 9.31
C LYS A 16 -18.97 -13.83 8.78
N LEU A 17 -18.17 -13.47 7.77
CA LEU A 17 -17.18 -14.37 7.19
C LEU A 17 -16.13 -14.78 8.23
N VAL A 18 -15.59 -13.80 8.96
CA VAL A 18 -14.58 -14.01 10.01
C VAL A 18 -15.09 -14.89 11.14
N ASP A 19 -16.36 -14.72 11.53
CA ASP A 19 -17.05 -15.57 12.50
C ASP A 19 -17.27 -16.99 11.95
N GLN A 20 -17.72 -17.14 10.69
CA GLN A 20 -17.94 -18.44 10.03
C GLN A 20 -16.68 -19.28 9.94
N VAL A 21 -15.54 -18.67 9.59
CA VAL A 21 -14.26 -19.38 9.53
C VAL A 21 -13.55 -19.48 10.89
N ASN A 22 -14.17 -18.95 11.96
CA ASN A 22 -13.68 -18.98 13.33
C ASN A 22 -12.23 -18.47 13.45
N ILE A 23 -11.95 -17.30 12.86
CA ILE A 23 -10.62 -16.66 12.92
C ILE A 23 -10.61 -15.31 13.66
N LYS A 24 -11.75 -14.84 14.16
CA LYS A 24 -11.90 -13.53 14.82
C LYS A 24 -10.87 -13.27 15.90
N ASP A 25 -10.67 -14.25 16.77
CA ASP A 25 -9.73 -14.17 17.91
C ASP A 25 -8.40 -14.89 17.60
N LYS A 26 -8.08 -15.10 16.32
CA LYS A 26 -6.88 -15.83 15.86
C LYS A 26 -6.05 -14.94 14.94
N PRO A 27 -5.36 -13.91 15.48
CA PRO A 27 -4.58 -12.96 14.68
C PRO A 27 -3.48 -13.62 13.83
N GLN A 28 -3.00 -14.80 14.24
CA GLN A 28 -2.06 -15.62 13.48
C GLN A 28 -2.62 -16.18 12.17
N LYS A 29 -3.95 -16.16 11.97
CA LYS A 29 -4.63 -16.66 10.77
C LYS A 29 -5.11 -15.55 9.83
N ILE A 30 -5.03 -14.29 10.23
CA ILE A 30 -5.45 -13.14 9.42
C ILE A 30 -4.20 -12.53 8.78
N TRP A 31 -4.16 -12.53 7.45
CA TRP A 31 -3.07 -11.97 6.66
C TRP A 31 -3.56 -10.77 5.86
N ASN A 32 -2.81 -9.68 5.91
CA ASN A 32 -2.97 -8.56 5.00
C ASN A 32 -1.86 -8.61 3.96
N SER A 33 -2.24 -8.65 2.68
CA SER A 33 -1.32 -8.73 1.55
C SER A 33 -1.57 -7.56 0.63
N ASN A 34 -0.51 -6.87 0.23
CA ASN A 34 -0.61 -5.77 -0.72
C ASN A 34 0.62 -5.70 -1.62
N GLU A 35 0.41 -5.17 -2.82
CA GLU A 35 1.44 -4.91 -3.81
C GLU A 35 1.84 -3.42 -3.79
N THR A 36 3.13 -3.14 -3.93
CA THR A 36 3.62 -1.78 -4.11
C THR A 36 4.75 -1.75 -5.13
N GLY A 37 4.74 -0.74 -6.00
CA GLY A 37 5.82 -0.50 -6.96
C GLY A 37 6.87 0.43 -6.36
N LEU A 38 8.11 -0.03 -6.29
CA LEU A 38 9.26 0.75 -5.85
C LEU A 38 10.00 1.27 -7.08
N GLN A 39 10.14 2.59 -7.14
CA GLN A 39 10.96 3.28 -8.15
C GLN A 39 12.23 3.76 -7.48
N PHE A 40 13.40 3.39 -8.01
CA PHE A 40 14.69 3.74 -7.43
C PHE A 40 15.25 5.09 -7.94
N TYR A 41 14.41 5.89 -8.59
CA TYR A 41 14.83 7.17 -9.13
C TYR A 41 14.94 8.24 -8.06
N HIS A 42 15.87 9.16 -8.30
CA HIS A 42 16.01 10.38 -7.51
C HIS A 42 14.67 11.13 -7.46
N ASN A 43 14.09 11.23 -6.27
CA ASN A 43 12.99 12.14 -5.97
C ASN A 43 13.57 13.55 -5.84
N PRO A 44 13.40 14.45 -6.84
CA PRO A 44 13.96 15.77 -6.72
C PRO A 44 13.37 16.52 -5.54
N SER A 45 14.23 17.19 -4.79
CA SER A 45 13.84 18.09 -3.70
C SER A 45 12.80 19.09 -4.20
N ARG A 46 11.78 19.36 -3.39
CA ARG A 46 10.81 20.42 -3.68
C ARG A 46 11.53 21.77 -3.75
N VAL A 47 11.66 22.33 -4.95
CA VAL A 47 12.26 23.64 -5.14
C VAL A 47 11.16 24.69 -5.13
N VAL A 48 11.25 25.65 -4.21
CA VAL A 48 10.42 26.87 -4.23
C VAL A 48 11.17 27.91 -5.04
N ALA A 49 10.59 28.36 -6.15
CA ALA A 49 11.20 29.37 -7.03
C ALA A 49 10.20 30.46 -7.41
N LYS A 50 10.74 31.66 -7.70
CA LYS A 50 9.93 32.78 -8.18
C LYS A 50 9.29 32.44 -9.54
N LYS A 51 8.05 32.85 -9.74
CA LYS A 51 7.31 32.70 -11.01
C LYS A 51 8.21 33.17 -12.17
N ARG A 52 8.37 32.34 -13.21
CA ARG A 52 9.25 32.50 -14.40
C ARG A 52 10.73 32.13 -14.24
N THR A 53 11.13 31.45 -13.16
CA THR A 53 12.47 30.85 -13.08
C THR A 53 12.59 29.68 -14.07
N ARG A 54 13.52 29.76 -15.04
CA ARG A 54 13.65 28.78 -16.14
C ARG A 54 14.52 27.56 -15.81
N ASN A 55 15.44 27.67 -14.85
CA ASN A 55 16.42 26.63 -14.54
C ASN A 55 16.16 26.00 -13.16
N LEU A 56 15.09 25.20 -13.06
CA LEU A 56 14.86 24.36 -11.88
C LEU A 56 15.68 23.07 -12.00
N HIS A 57 16.68 22.91 -11.13
CA HIS A 57 17.54 21.72 -11.06
C HIS A 57 16.79 20.58 -10.34
N ALA A 58 15.81 20.00 -11.03
CA ALA A 58 15.02 18.88 -10.54
C ALA A 58 14.62 18.03 -11.75
N ARG A 59 15.55 17.22 -12.24
CA ARG A 59 15.28 16.24 -13.30
C ARG A 59 15.29 14.85 -12.68
N THR A 60 14.15 14.16 -12.72
CA THR A 60 14.10 12.72 -12.50
C THR A 60 14.59 12.02 -13.78
N ALA A 61 15.33 10.92 -13.64
CA ALA A 61 15.79 10.13 -14.78
C ALA A 61 14.59 9.57 -15.58
N ASN A 62 14.73 9.45 -16.90
CA ASN A 62 13.67 8.95 -17.80
C ASN A 62 13.76 7.42 -17.99
N THR A 63 13.91 6.68 -16.90
CA THR A 63 14.06 5.22 -16.93
C THR A 63 12.80 4.58 -16.32
N LYS A 64 12.39 3.41 -16.85
CA LYS A 64 11.09 2.76 -16.53
C LYS A 64 11.20 1.57 -15.57
N GLU A 65 12.34 1.37 -14.94
CA GLU A 65 12.57 0.29 -13.98
C GLU A 65 11.73 0.54 -12.73
N ASN A 66 10.75 -0.33 -12.54
CA ASN A 66 9.91 -0.41 -11.37
C ASN A 66 10.05 -1.82 -10.83
N VAL A 67 10.40 -1.94 -9.55
CA VAL A 67 10.39 -3.22 -8.86
C VAL A 67 9.08 -3.31 -8.09
N THR A 68 8.22 -4.21 -8.54
CA THR A 68 7.03 -4.58 -7.81
C THR A 68 7.41 -5.46 -6.64
N VAL A 69 6.97 -5.07 -5.44
CA VAL A 69 7.12 -5.86 -4.21
C VAL A 69 5.73 -6.22 -3.69
N MET A 70 5.50 -7.52 -3.49
CA MET A 70 4.34 -8.02 -2.75
C MET A 70 4.78 -8.31 -1.31
N ALA A 71 4.09 -7.72 -0.34
CA ALA A 71 4.34 -7.97 1.07
C ALA A 71 3.06 -8.49 1.74
N SER A 72 3.22 -9.48 2.61
CA SER A 72 2.13 -10.01 3.42
C SER A 72 2.51 -10.02 4.90
N ILE A 73 1.64 -9.51 5.76
CA ILE A 73 1.86 -9.41 7.19
C ILE A 73 0.64 -10.01 7.90
N LYS A 74 0.87 -10.92 8.84
CA LYS A 74 -0.19 -11.44 9.71
C LYS A 74 -0.49 -10.48 10.84
N SER A 75 -1.73 -10.49 11.32
CA SER A 75 -2.18 -9.60 12.40
C SER A 75 -1.42 -9.78 13.73
N ALA A 76 -0.67 -10.88 13.90
CA ALA A 76 0.23 -11.08 15.04
C ALA A 76 1.62 -10.43 14.87
N GLY A 77 1.89 -9.73 13.75
CA GLY A 77 3.10 -8.93 13.54
C GLY A 77 4.23 -9.60 12.77
N GLU A 78 4.06 -10.85 12.32
CA GLU A 78 5.05 -11.54 11.49
C GLU A 78 4.79 -11.27 9.99
N ALA A 79 5.84 -11.14 9.19
CA ALA A 79 5.75 -11.03 7.73
C ALA A 79 6.06 -12.37 7.06
N THR A 80 5.44 -12.65 5.90
CA THR A 80 5.94 -13.73 5.05
C THR A 80 7.32 -13.36 4.51
N PRO A 81 8.28 -14.30 4.45
CA PRO A 81 9.52 -14.04 3.74
C PRO A 81 9.21 -13.66 2.28
N PRO A 82 10.00 -12.77 1.67
CA PRO A 82 9.82 -12.39 0.27
C PRO A 82 9.87 -13.65 -0.61
N MET A 83 8.95 -13.73 -1.58
CA MET A 83 9.00 -14.82 -2.57
C MET A 83 10.28 -14.65 -3.40
N TYR A 84 11.09 -15.71 -3.42
CA TYR A 84 12.35 -15.78 -4.18
C TYR A 84 12.09 -15.96 -5.68
#